data_AF-A0A962RNJ2-F1
#
_entry.id   AF-A0A962RNJ2-F1
#
_cell.length_a   1.000
_cell.length_b   1.000
_cell.length_c   1.000
_cell.angle_alpha   90.00
_cell.angle_beta   90.00
_cell.angle_gamma   90.00
#
_symmetry.space_group_name_H-M   'P 1'
#
loop_
_entity.id
_entity.type
_entity.pdbx_description
1 polymer ?
#
loop_
_entity_poly.entity_id
_entity_poly.type
_entity_poly.pdbx_seq_one_letter_code
_entity_poly.pdbx_strand_id
1 'polypeptide(L)'
;NAVYERLNSEPFHDQPPREVYQQLLEQGEYLCSVSTMHRILRDHGQSADRRAQRPAQHHVTPRLVATAPNQVWTWDCERHEALSGRATV
;
A
#
# COMPACT_ATOMS: atom_id res chain seq x y z
N ASN A 1 -20.45 9.24 -13.18
CA ASN A 1 -19.29 9.88 -13.85
C ASN A 1 -18.54 8.79 -14.58
N ALA A 2 -18.39 8.83 -15.91
CA ALA A 2 -17.82 7.71 -16.68
C ALA A 2 -16.39 7.32 -16.25
N VAL A 3 -15.59 8.29 -15.83
CA VAL A 3 -14.24 8.03 -15.30
C VAL A 3 -14.31 7.28 -13.98
N TYR A 4 -15.22 7.68 -13.08
CA TYR A 4 -15.43 7.01 -11.80
C TYR A 4 -15.87 5.55 -11.99
N GLU A 5 -16.82 5.29 -12.90
CA GLU A 5 -17.26 3.92 -13.20
C GLU A 5 -16.10 3.07 -13.73
N ARG A 6 -15.28 3.63 -14.63
CA ARG A 6 -14.12 2.92 -15.17
C ARG A 6 -13.10 2.59 -14.07
N LEU A 7 -12.79 3.54 -13.18
CA LEU A 7 -11.85 3.34 -12.07
C LEU A 7 -12.34 2.34 -11.00
N ASN A 8 -13.64 2.05 -10.96
CA ASN A 8 -14.25 1.05 -10.07
C ASN A 8 -14.65 -0.24 -10.80
N SER A 9 -14.27 -0.39 -12.06
CA SER A 9 -14.49 -1.63 -12.81
C SER A 9 -13.55 -2.74 -12.35
N GLU A 10 -13.95 -4.00 -12.55
CA GLU A 10 -13.19 -5.20 -12.18
C GLU A 10 -11.68 -5.13 -12.48
N PRO A 11 -11.20 -4.72 -13.68
CA PRO A 11 -9.77 -4.68 -13.94
C PRO A 11 -9.01 -3.63 -13.12
N PHE A 12 -9.66 -2.59 -12.62
CA PHE A 12 -9.00 -1.37 -12.10
C PHE A 12 -9.35 -1.02 -10.65
N HIS A 13 -10.34 -1.66 -10.06
CA HIS A 13 -10.87 -1.28 -8.74
C HIS A 13 -9.77 -1.24 -7.65
N ASP A 14 -8.85 -2.20 -7.68
CA ASP A 14 -7.74 -2.35 -6.73
C ASP A 14 -6.44 -1.66 -7.16
N GLN A 15 -6.42 -0.97 -8.30
CA GLN A 15 -5.23 -0.34 -8.86
C GLN A 15 -5.16 1.16 -8.55
N PRO A 16 -3.97 1.72 -8.25
CA PRO A 16 -3.80 3.16 -8.12
C PRO A 16 -3.99 3.86 -9.48
N PRO A 17 -4.44 5.14 -9.50
CA PRO A 17 -4.71 5.88 -10.73
C PRO A 17 -3.56 5.92 -11.74
N ARG A 18 -2.31 5.86 -11.26
CA ARG A 18 -1.13 5.85 -12.12
C ARG A 18 -1.00 4.57 -12.93
N GLU A 19 -1.27 3.42 -12.32
CA GLU A 19 -1.22 2.11 -12.99
C GLU A 19 -2.36 2.00 -14.00
N VAL A 20 -3.58 2.41 -13.61
CA VAL A 20 -4.73 2.45 -14.54
C VAL A 20 -4.44 3.35 -15.75
N TYR A 21 -3.86 4.52 -15.53
CA TYR A 21 -3.45 5.42 -16.62
C TYR A 21 -2.46 4.75 -17.57
N GLN A 22 -1.46 4.03 -17.07
CA GLN A 22 -0.49 3.33 -17.90
C GLN A 22 -1.14 2.20 -18.71
N GLN A 23 -1.97 1.37 -18.07
CA GLN A 23 -2.68 0.28 -18.75
C GLN A 23 -3.62 0.79 -19.85
N LEU A 24 -4.33 1.89 -19.61
CA LEU A 24 -5.17 2.52 -20.61
C LEU A 24 -4.35 3.00 -21.82
N LEU A 25 -3.19 3.63 -21.57
CA LEU A 25 -2.30 4.04 -22.65
C LEU A 25 -1.72 2.87 -23.46
N GLU A 26 -1.39 1.76 -22.80
CA GLU A 26 -0.96 0.53 -23.47
C GLU A 26 -2.07 -0.04 -24.36
N GLN A 27 -3.33 0.18 -23.99
CA GLN A 27 -4.51 -0.18 -24.78
C GLN A 27 -4.85 0.88 -25.85
N GLY A 28 -4.11 1.98 -25.93
CA GLY A 28 -4.38 3.11 -26.83
C GLY A 28 -5.59 3.97 -26.42
N GLU A 29 -6.10 3.78 -25.19
CA GLU A 29 -7.24 4.52 -24.65
C GLU A 29 -6.75 5.68 -23.77
N TYR A 30 -7.24 6.90 -24.03
CA TYR A 30 -7.03 8.04 -23.14
C TYR A 30 -8.35 8.45 -22.50
N LEU A 31 -8.45 8.30 -21.18
CA LEU A 31 -9.63 8.65 -20.42
C LEU A 31 -9.54 10.06 -19.83
N CYS A 32 -8.51 10.34 -19.04
CA CYS A 32 -8.16 11.66 -18.51
C CYS A 32 -6.75 11.66 -17.89
N SER A 33 -6.28 12.81 -17.39
CA SER A 33 -5.01 12.88 -16.66
C SER A 33 -5.10 12.26 -15.27
N VAL A 34 -3.97 11.75 -14.76
CA VAL A 34 -3.85 11.16 -13.41
C VAL A 34 -4.34 12.12 -12.32
N SER A 35 -4.03 13.41 -12.42
CA SER A 35 -4.51 14.43 -11.47
C SER A 35 -6.04 14.57 -11.47
N THR A 36 -6.67 14.39 -12.63
CA THR A 36 -8.14 14.43 -12.75
C THR A 36 -8.76 13.17 -12.14
N MET A 37 -8.15 12.00 -12.35
CA MET A 37 -8.58 10.76 -11.67
C MET A 37 -8.55 10.93 -10.15
N HIS A 38 -7.46 11.45 -9.58
CA HIS A 38 -7.37 11.71 -8.14
C HIS A 38 -8.42 12.69 -7.62
N ARG A 39 -8.71 13.77 -8.36
CA ARG A 39 -9.78 14.71 -8.00
C ARG A 39 -11.14 14.03 -7.94
N ILE A 40 -11.48 13.27 -8.98
CA ILE A 40 -12.76 12.54 -9.04
C ILE A 40 -12.84 11.55 -7.87
N LEU A 41 -11.80 10.75 -7.64
CA LEU A 41 -11.79 9.81 -6.52
C LEU A 41 -11.92 10.52 -5.15
N ARG A 42 -11.27 11.68 -4.98
CA ARG A 42 -11.40 12.50 -3.77
C ARG A 42 -12.82 13.01 -3.58
N ASP A 43 -13.45 13.52 -4.63
CA ASP A 43 -14.84 14.00 -4.60
C ASP A 43 -15.82 12.87 -4.23
N HIS A 44 -15.47 11.62 -4.53
CA HIS A 44 -16.21 10.41 -4.15
C HIS A 44 -15.73 9.75 -2.85
N GLY A 45 -14.83 10.39 -2.07
CA GLY A 45 -14.34 9.86 -0.79
C GLY A 45 -13.33 8.71 -0.89
N GLN A 46 -12.89 8.32 -2.08
CA GLN A 46 -11.94 7.25 -2.34
C GLN A 46 -10.48 7.74 -2.40
N SER A 47 -10.04 8.46 -1.36
CA SER A 47 -8.68 9.02 -1.28
C SER A 47 -7.65 8.06 -0.65
N ALA A 48 -8.10 6.95 -0.08
CA ALA A 48 -7.26 5.96 0.60
C ALA A 48 -6.53 5.03 -0.38
N ASP A 49 -5.66 4.17 0.15
CA ASP A 49 -5.08 3.07 -0.65
C ASP A 49 -6.20 2.18 -1.20
N ARG A 50 -6.11 1.83 -2.49
CA ARG A 50 -7.10 1.03 -3.21
C ARG A 50 -6.80 -0.46 -3.17
N ARG A 51 -5.56 -0.84 -2.81
CA ARG A 51 -5.16 -2.23 -2.72
C ARG A 51 -5.87 -2.93 -1.57
N ALA A 52 -6.23 -4.19 -1.79
CA ALA A 52 -6.69 -5.09 -0.75
C ALA A 52 -5.58 -5.35 0.29
N GLN A 53 -5.44 -4.45 1.25
CA GLN A 53 -4.50 -4.58 2.36
C GLN A 53 -5.11 -5.48 3.44
N ARG A 54 -4.26 -6.35 4.01
CA ARG A 54 -4.64 -7.09 5.21
C ARG A 54 -4.89 -6.08 6.34
N PRO A 55 -6.01 -6.16 7.07
CA PRO A 55 -6.24 -5.28 8.22
C PRO A 55 -5.14 -5.48 9.26
N ALA A 56 -4.80 -4.40 9.96
CA ALA A 56 -3.80 -4.43 11.02
C ALA A 56 -4.17 -5.51 12.06
N GLN A 57 -3.25 -6.42 12.32
CA GLN A 57 -3.43 -7.45 13.34
C GLN A 57 -2.86 -6.95 14.67
N HIS A 58 -3.72 -6.86 15.67
CA HIS A 58 -3.31 -6.54 17.03
C HIS A 58 -2.88 -7.83 17.72
N HIS A 59 -1.57 -8.02 17.88
CA HIS A 59 -1.03 -9.09 18.71
C HIS A 59 -0.83 -8.57 20.14
N VAL A 60 -1.23 -9.37 21.13
CA VAL A 60 -0.95 -9.06 22.53
C VAL A 60 0.57 -9.07 22.72
N THR A 61 1.12 -7.97 23.22
CA THR A 61 2.55 -7.93 23.58
C THR A 61 2.81 -8.94 24.70
N PRO A 62 3.70 -9.92 24.50
CA PRO A 62 4.01 -10.89 25.54
C PRO A 62 4.71 -10.20 26.71
N ARG A 63 4.22 -10.45 27.93
CA ARG A 63 4.89 -10.03 29.17
C ARG A 63 5.64 -11.25 29.73
N LEU A 64 6.96 -11.24 29.61
CA LEU A 64 7.84 -12.32 30.07
C LEU A 64 8.53 -11.91 31.37
N VAL A 65 8.60 -12.83 32.34
CA VAL A 65 9.30 -12.64 33.62
C VAL A 65 10.21 -13.85 33.84
N ALA A 66 11.50 -13.61 34.13
CA ALA A 66 12.45 -14.66 34.47
C ALA A 66 12.47 -14.86 36.00
N THR A 67 12.32 -16.10 36.45
CA THR A 67 12.44 -16.52 37.87
C THR A 67 13.77 -17.23 38.16
N ALA A 68 14.47 -17.65 37.11
CA ALA A 68 15.79 -18.26 37.16
C ALA A 68 16.64 -17.82 35.94
N PRO A 69 17.98 -17.96 35.98
CA PRO A 69 18.85 -17.67 34.85
C PRO A 69 18.43 -18.42 33.58
N ASN A 70 18.64 -17.80 32.41
CA ASN A 70 18.39 -18.37 31.07
C ASN A 70 16.91 -18.68 30.69
N GLN A 71 15.93 -18.13 31.40
CA GLN A 71 14.50 -18.34 31.10
C GLN A 71 13.89 -17.35 30.09
N VAL A 72 14.41 -16.13 30.00
CA VAL A 72 13.95 -15.09 29.07
C VAL A 72 15.14 -14.55 28.32
N TRP A 73 15.04 -14.52 26.99
CA TRP A 73 16.08 -14.04 26.10
C TRP A 73 15.54 -12.83 25.37
N THR A 74 16.22 -11.70 25.50
CA THR A 74 15.95 -10.50 24.72
C THR A 74 17.11 -10.29 23.78
N TRP A 75 16.80 -9.92 22.54
CA TRP A 75 17.77 -9.56 21.54
C TRP A 75 17.44 -8.14 21.09
N ASP A 76 18.48 -7.34 20.88
CA ASP A 76 18.37 -6.05 20.24
C ASP A 76 18.99 -6.18 18.84
N CYS A 77 18.30 -5.64 17.84
CA CYS A 77 18.79 -5.61 16.47
C CYS A 77 18.78 -4.18 15.97
N GLU A 78 19.98 -3.63 15.83
CA GLU A 78 20.19 -2.32 15.25
C GLU A 78 20.20 -2.41 13.71
N ARG A 79 19.52 -1.46 13.07
CA ARG A 79 19.58 -1.30 11.62
C ARG A 79 20.94 -0.69 11.25
N HIS A 80 21.74 -1.42 10.47
CA HIS A 80 23.01 -0.93 9.98
C HIS A 80 22.84 -0.05 8.72
N GLU A 81 23.11 1.26 8.83
CA GLU A 81 22.86 2.23 7.74
C GLU A 81 23.67 1.95 6.46
N ALA A 82 24.86 1.34 6.55
CA ALA A 82 25.71 1.11 5.37
C ALA A 82 25.08 0.15 4.33
N LEU A 83 24.01 -0.57 4.69
CA LEU A 83 23.28 -1.47 3.79
C LEU A 83 22.00 -0.84 3.23
N SER A 84 21.59 0.35 3.71
CA SER A 84 20.32 0.97 3.35
C SER A 84 20.33 1.69 1.99
N GLY A 85 21.49 1.83 1.34
CA GLY A 85 21.67 2.53 0.07
C GLY A 85 21.90 1.64 -1.16
N ARG A 86 21.81 0.31 -1.04
CA ARG A 86 22.15 -0.65 -2.12
C ARG A 86 21.01 -1.54 -2.60
N ALA A 87 19.77 -1.06 -2.47
CA ALA A 87 18.62 -1.74 -3.06
C ALA A 87 17.88 -0.77 -3.99
N THR A 88 18.44 -0.58 -5.18
CA THR A 88 17.69 -0.13 -6.36
C THR A 88 18.19 -0.98 -7.51
N VAL A 89 17.49 -2.10 -7.75
CA VAL A 89 17.50 -2.87 -8.99
C VAL A 89 16.05 -3.14 -9.32
#